data_AF-A0A3S4CGH8-F1
#
_entry.id   AF-A0A3S4CGH8-F1
#
_cell.length_a   1.000
_cell.length_b   1.000
_cell.length_c   1.000
_cell.angle_alpha   90.00
_cell.angle_beta   90.00
_cell.angle_gamma   90.00
#
_symmetry.space_group_name_H-M   'P 1'
#
loop_
_entity.id
_entity.type
_entity.pdbx_description
1 polymer ?
#
loop_
_entity_poly.entity_id
_entity_poly.type
_entity_poly.pdbx_seq_one_letter_code
_entity_poly.pdbx_strand_id
1 'polypeptide(L)'
;MFVLAGLMALAAAGAALDLSGSRDGDDDDTDDLAPRLGPVDPGEVGNVGSDRTEQGGDGFIWPIPADPAEPLPEPEPALPESEPIAPSPGAPLGDDLIDGSDGDDDLQGGFGNDTIHAGAGNDWVQGDGDFGAAGADEIRGGAGHDSLAGQGGDDIVWGDEGDDTLLGGEGGDTLFGGAGNDWLSGNDGDDVLVSGGGGDDLDGGRGDDLLTGDDDPQVTWLHGGEGDDTLMPGSGDFAEGNQGADDFVVRHGSTDLPVIADFDGREDQIILHLPESLARDARVDLTEDPDGTVLVTVNGAPIARMLHGGGLAVADIVIVRLPG
;
A
#
# COMPACT_ATOMS: atom_id res chain seq x y z
N MET A 1 -0.97 22.68 11.89
CA MET A 1 -1.67 23.62 10.97
C MET A 1 -0.75 24.40 10.02
N PHE A 2 0.43 24.91 10.41
CA PHE A 2 1.35 25.61 9.47
C PHE A 2 2.39 24.69 8.78
N VAL A 3 2.60 23.46 9.26
CA VAL A 3 3.49 22.46 8.62
C VAL A 3 2.77 21.74 7.48
N LEU A 4 1.49 21.40 7.66
CA LEU A 4 0.63 20.73 6.67
C LEU A 4 0.44 21.53 5.38
N ALA A 5 0.29 22.85 5.47
CA ALA A 5 0.15 23.72 4.28
C ALA A 5 1.48 23.90 3.50
N GLY A 6 2.63 23.64 4.14
CA GLY A 6 3.93 23.65 3.50
C GLY A 6 4.24 22.34 2.78
N LEU A 7 3.87 21.21 3.39
CA LEU A 7 3.99 19.87 2.78
C LEU A 7 3.05 19.69 1.59
N MET A 8 1.76 20.07 1.71
CA MET A 8 0.82 19.96 0.58
C MET A 8 1.09 20.93 -0.58
N ALA A 9 1.71 22.08 -0.31
CA ALA A 9 2.20 22.97 -1.38
C ALA A 9 3.47 22.43 -2.07
N LEU A 10 4.19 21.51 -1.42
CA LEU A 10 5.36 20.83 -1.97
C LEU A 10 4.96 19.61 -2.82
N ALA A 11 3.96 18.84 -2.36
CA ALA A 11 3.28 17.78 -3.12
C ALA A 11 2.66 18.31 -4.42
N ALA A 12 1.94 19.44 -4.36
CA ALA A 12 1.33 20.07 -5.53
C ALA A 12 2.35 20.68 -6.53
N ALA A 13 3.62 20.84 -6.14
CA ALA A 13 4.67 21.30 -7.05
C ALA A 13 5.38 20.14 -7.75
N GLY A 14 5.41 18.93 -7.15
CA GLY A 14 5.83 17.68 -7.79
C GLY A 14 4.77 17.17 -8.77
N ALA A 15 3.53 17.00 -8.31
CA ALA A 15 2.39 16.53 -9.11
C ALA A 15 2.01 17.45 -10.31
N ALA A 16 2.50 18.69 -10.34
CA ALA A 16 2.24 19.65 -11.43
C ALA A 16 3.34 19.71 -12.51
N LEU A 17 4.40 18.90 -12.38
CA LEU A 17 5.44 18.75 -13.39
C LEU A 17 5.22 17.44 -14.16
N ASP A 18 4.14 17.38 -14.93
CA ASP A 18 4.13 16.59 -16.17
C ASP A 18 5.23 17.17 -17.10
N LEU A 19 6.46 16.73 -16.84
CA LEU A 19 7.62 16.88 -17.70
C LEU A 19 7.89 15.59 -18.50
N SER A 20 7.02 14.57 -18.39
CA SER A 20 7.03 13.42 -19.25
C SER A 20 6.51 13.84 -20.64
N GLY A 21 7.42 14.47 -21.39
CA GLY A 21 7.53 14.07 -22.78
C GLY A 21 7.85 12.58 -22.77
N SER A 22 6.80 11.75 -22.70
CA SER A 22 6.83 10.30 -22.68
C SER A 22 7.98 9.81 -23.53
N ARG A 23 8.92 9.12 -22.89
CA ARG A 23 9.78 8.20 -23.63
C ARG A 23 8.95 6.95 -23.85
N ASP A 24 7.94 7.08 -24.72
CA ASP A 24 7.07 5.99 -25.18
C ASP A 24 7.97 4.80 -25.53
N GLY A 25 7.86 3.77 -24.70
CA GLY A 25 8.79 2.67 -24.61
C GLY A 25 8.14 1.28 -24.63
N ASP A 26 6.91 1.15 -25.14
CA ASP A 26 6.25 -0.13 -25.46
C ASP A 26 6.08 -1.10 -24.28
N ASP A 27 5.36 -0.69 -23.26
CA ASP A 27 4.68 -1.51 -22.26
C ASP A 27 3.18 -1.63 -22.61
N ASP A 28 2.96 -2.44 -23.64
CA ASP A 28 1.71 -3.16 -23.88
C ASP A 28 1.46 -4.18 -22.75
N ASP A 29 1.18 -3.68 -21.54
CA ASP A 29 0.71 -4.53 -20.43
C ASP A 29 -0.82 -4.45 -20.26
N THR A 30 -1.52 -3.78 -21.20
CA THR A 30 -2.95 -3.98 -21.42
C THR A 30 -3.25 -5.22 -22.27
N ASP A 31 -2.73 -6.38 -21.86
CA ASP A 31 -3.27 -7.67 -22.30
C ASP A 31 -4.49 -8.06 -21.44
N ASP A 32 -5.42 -7.10 -21.29
CA ASP A 32 -6.77 -7.32 -20.79
C ASP A 32 -7.62 -7.95 -21.92
N LEU A 33 -7.24 -9.18 -22.31
CA LEU A 33 -8.13 -10.08 -23.02
C LEU A 33 -9.04 -10.75 -21.99
N ALA A 34 -10.20 -10.15 -21.78
CA ALA A 34 -11.35 -10.76 -21.14
C ALA A 34 -11.45 -12.28 -21.45
N PRO A 35 -11.56 -13.17 -20.44
CA PRO A 35 -11.68 -14.59 -20.71
C PRO A 35 -12.98 -14.86 -21.47
N ARG A 36 -12.84 -15.13 -22.77
CA ARG A 36 -13.92 -15.71 -23.56
C ARG A 36 -14.16 -17.12 -23.05
N LEU A 37 -15.21 -17.29 -22.26
CA LEU A 37 -15.81 -18.58 -21.94
C LEU A 37 -16.21 -19.28 -23.24
N GLY A 38 -15.33 -20.16 -23.73
CA GLY A 38 -15.68 -21.18 -24.72
C GLY A 38 -16.50 -22.30 -24.08
N PRO A 39 -17.36 -22.99 -24.82
CA PRO A 39 -18.26 -23.99 -24.26
C PRO A 39 -17.47 -25.19 -23.72
N VAL A 40 -17.78 -25.57 -22.48
CA VAL A 40 -17.20 -26.72 -21.78
C VAL A 40 -17.62 -28.02 -22.49
N ASP A 41 -16.64 -28.82 -22.93
CA ASP A 41 -16.81 -30.19 -23.41
C ASP A 41 -16.72 -31.17 -22.21
N PRO A 42 -17.75 -32.00 -21.94
CA PRO A 42 -17.73 -32.91 -20.81
C PRO A 42 -17.12 -34.26 -21.22
N GLY A 43 -15.90 -34.54 -20.76
CA GLY A 43 -15.40 -35.90 -20.61
C GLY A 43 -13.92 -36.08 -20.85
N GLU A 44 -13.19 -36.58 -19.85
CA GLU A 44 -12.73 -37.98 -19.80
C GLU A 44 -11.78 -38.13 -18.61
N VAL A 45 -12.18 -38.91 -17.61
CA VAL A 45 -11.36 -39.24 -16.44
C VAL A 45 -10.31 -40.29 -16.82
N GLY A 46 -9.05 -39.86 -16.92
CA GLY A 46 -7.90 -40.72 -17.15
C GLY A 46 -7.43 -41.43 -15.88
N ASN A 47 -7.58 -42.75 -15.86
CA ASN A 47 -7.00 -43.66 -14.87
C ASN A 47 -5.47 -43.51 -14.77
N VAL A 48 -4.94 -43.35 -13.55
CA VAL A 48 -3.53 -43.62 -13.23
C VAL A 48 -3.44 -44.89 -12.39
N GLY A 49 -3.16 -46.00 -13.09
CA GLY A 49 -2.65 -47.21 -12.45
C GLY A 49 -1.16 -47.07 -12.19
N SER A 50 -0.73 -47.25 -10.94
CA SER A 50 0.67 -47.52 -10.62
C SER A 50 0.84 -48.99 -10.26
N ASP A 51 1.67 -49.63 -11.06
CA ASP A 51 2.08 -51.03 -11.02
C ASP A 51 2.92 -51.36 -9.77
N ARG A 52 2.54 -52.39 -9.01
CA ARG A 52 3.44 -53.19 -8.16
C ARG A 52 2.95 -54.62 -8.10
N THR A 53 3.71 -55.51 -8.73
CA THR A 53 3.62 -56.96 -8.62
C THR A 53 4.19 -57.47 -7.28
N GLU A 54 3.47 -58.35 -6.57
CA GLU A 54 4.03 -59.58 -5.99
C GLU A 54 2.94 -60.54 -5.49
N GLN A 55 3.36 -61.79 -5.30
CA GLN A 55 2.60 -63.04 -5.43
C GLN A 55 1.85 -63.49 -4.16
N GLY A 56 0.96 -64.47 -4.35
CA GLY A 56 0.75 -65.56 -3.39
C GLY A 56 -0.42 -65.36 -2.44
N GLY A 57 -1.44 -66.20 -2.57
CA GLY A 57 -2.69 -66.05 -1.84
C GLY A 57 -2.82 -66.87 -0.57
N ASP A 58 -3.93 -66.64 0.10
CA ASP A 58 -4.74 -67.57 0.87
C ASP A 58 -5.99 -66.81 1.34
N GLY A 59 -7.09 -67.54 1.44
CA GLY A 59 -8.41 -66.96 1.64
C GLY A 59 -8.60 -66.40 3.03
N PHE A 60 -9.27 -65.25 3.10
CA PHE A 60 -10.04 -64.88 4.26
C PHE A 60 -11.34 -64.19 3.80
N ILE A 61 -12.41 -64.98 3.72
CA ILE A 61 -13.77 -64.49 3.54
C ILE A 61 -14.20 -63.92 4.89
N TRP A 62 -14.28 -62.60 5.00
CA TRP A 62 -15.04 -61.98 6.09
C TRP A 62 -16.54 -62.16 5.82
N PRO A 63 -17.34 -62.61 6.80
CA PRO A 63 -18.78 -62.73 6.61
C PRO A 63 -19.38 -61.32 6.47
N ILE A 64 -20.12 -61.09 5.39
CA ILE A 64 -20.99 -59.91 5.24
C ILE A 64 -22.03 -59.99 6.38
N PRO A 65 -22.08 -59.04 7.34
CA PRO A 65 -23.16 -59.00 8.30
C PRO A 65 -24.47 -58.71 7.56
N ALA A 66 -25.53 -59.40 7.96
CA ALA A 66 -26.87 -59.15 7.47
C ALA A 66 -27.25 -57.68 7.62
N ASP A 67 -27.84 -57.16 6.55
CA ASP A 67 -28.55 -55.89 6.38
C ASP A 67 -29.03 -55.25 7.71
N PRO A 68 -28.56 -54.03 8.07
CA PRO A 68 -29.17 -53.30 9.17
C PRO A 68 -30.56 -52.82 8.72
N ALA A 69 -31.58 -53.31 9.42
CA ALA A 69 -33.00 -53.08 9.16
C ALA A 69 -33.48 -51.66 9.52
N GLU A 70 -32.81 -50.63 9.03
CA GLU A 70 -33.22 -49.22 9.17
C GLU A 70 -33.09 -48.54 7.79
N PRO A 71 -34.18 -48.03 7.19
CA PRO A 71 -34.06 -47.26 5.96
C PRO A 71 -33.22 -46.01 6.21
N LEU A 72 -32.30 -45.70 5.28
CA LEU A 72 -31.53 -44.46 5.32
C LEU A 72 -32.50 -43.26 5.40
N PRO A 73 -32.22 -42.24 6.23
CA PRO A 73 -33.06 -41.05 6.27
C PRO A 73 -33.08 -40.40 4.88
N GLU A 74 -34.26 -39.93 4.46
CA GLU A 74 -34.41 -39.23 3.17
C GLU A 74 -33.46 -38.02 3.10
N PRO A 75 -32.88 -37.72 1.93
CA PRO A 75 -32.01 -36.56 1.78
C PRO A 75 -32.79 -35.30 2.18
N GLU A 76 -32.19 -34.48 3.05
CA GLU A 76 -32.78 -33.20 3.42
C GLU A 76 -33.05 -32.37 2.15
N PRO A 77 -34.19 -31.65 2.08
CA PRO A 77 -34.47 -30.80 0.93
C PRO A 77 -33.31 -29.81 0.75
N ALA A 78 -32.86 -29.67 -0.50
CA ALA A 78 -31.79 -28.73 -0.86
C ALA A 78 -32.06 -27.36 -0.21
N LEU A 79 -31.05 -26.85 0.50
CA LEU A 79 -31.04 -25.48 1.01
C LEU A 79 -31.40 -24.54 -0.17
N PRO A 80 -32.28 -23.55 0.02
CA PRO A 80 -32.56 -22.60 -1.04
C PRO A 80 -31.25 -21.94 -1.47
N GLU A 81 -31.06 -21.79 -2.78
CA GLU A 81 -29.96 -21.05 -3.38
C GLU A 81 -29.81 -19.73 -2.63
N SER A 82 -28.57 -19.42 -2.22
CA SER A 82 -28.22 -18.24 -1.44
C SER A 82 -28.79 -16.99 -2.10
N GLU A 83 -29.88 -16.47 -1.51
CA GLU A 83 -30.33 -15.10 -1.74
C GLU A 83 -29.12 -14.18 -1.55
N PRO A 84 -28.94 -13.11 -2.36
CA PRO A 84 -27.96 -12.09 -2.04
C PRO A 84 -28.21 -11.68 -0.58
N ILE A 85 -27.18 -11.74 0.25
CA ILE A 85 -27.28 -11.40 1.66
C ILE A 85 -27.81 -9.97 1.70
N ALA A 86 -29.10 -9.82 2.01
CA ALA A 86 -29.63 -8.52 2.33
C ALA A 86 -28.82 -8.01 3.52
N PRO A 87 -28.35 -6.74 3.51
CA PRO A 87 -27.53 -6.23 4.59
C PRO A 87 -28.23 -6.51 5.92
N SER A 88 -27.46 -6.98 6.91
CA SER A 88 -27.97 -7.29 8.24
C SER A 88 -28.85 -6.15 8.73
N PRO A 89 -30.05 -6.41 9.28
CA PRO A 89 -30.92 -5.37 9.79
C PRO A 89 -30.28 -4.80 11.07
N GLY A 90 -29.35 -3.85 10.89
CA GLY A 90 -28.54 -3.32 11.98
C GLY A 90 -27.26 -2.60 11.58
N ALA A 91 -26.76 -2.72 10.33
CA ALA A 91 -25.75 -1.75 9.86
C ALA A 91 -26.41 -0.37 9.86
N PRO A 92 -25.88 0.61 10.61
CA PRO A 92 -26.44 1.94 10.60
C PRO A 92 -26.32 2.49 9.17
N LEU A 93 -27.35 3.23 8.74
CA LEU A 93 -27.44 3.74 7.38
C LEU A 93 -27.21 5.24 7.44
N GLY A 94 -26.22 5.72 6.68
CA GLY A 94 -25.89 7.12 6.50
C GLY A 94 -24.87 7.64 7.50
N ASP A 95 -24.35 8.82 7.19
CA ASP A 95 -23.26 9.52 7.87
C ASP A 95 -23.45 9.61 9.40
N ASP A 96 -22.57 8.94 10.15
CA ASP A 96 -22.58 8.81 11.60
C ASP A 96 -21.41 9.54 12.27
N LEU A 97 -21.58 9.84 13.56
CA LEU A 97 -20.51 10.33 14.45
C LEU A 97 -20.35 9.34 15.61
N ILE A 98 -19.20 8.68 15.66
CA ILE A 98 -18.86 7.63 16.63
C ILE A 98 -17.71 8.13 17.52
N ASP A 99 -17.82 7.89 18.83
CA ASP A 99 -16.82 8.27 19.85
C ASP A 99 -16.66 7.08 20.83
N GLY A 100 -15.49 6.42 20.79
CA GLY A 100 -15.14 5.26 21.62
C GLY A 100 -14.77 5.66 23.06
N SER A 101 -14.17 6.84 23.21
CA SER A 101 -13.72 7.44 24.48
C SER A 101 -12.48 6.74 25.08
N ASP A 102 -12.46 6.49 26.39
CA ASP A 102 -11.35 5.76 27.02
C ASP A 102 -11.68 4.26 27.04
N GLY A 103 -10.76 3.40 26.60
CA GLY A 103 -10.91 1.96 26.57
C GLY A 103 -10.32 1.38 25.28
N ASP A 104 -10.19 0.05 25.24
CA ASP A 104 -9.93 -0.65 23.97
C ASP A 104 -11.30 -0.91 23.33
N ASP A 105 -11.61 -0.23 22.23
CA ASP A 105 -12.91 -0.21 21.56
C ASP A 105 -12.92 -0.96 20.22
N ASP A 106 -14.12 -1.40 19.82
CA ASP A 106 -14.40 -2.07 18.54
C ASP A 106 -15.50 -1.26 17.85
N LEU A 107 -15.10 -0.45 16.87
CA LEU A 107 -15.94 0.57 16.24
C LEU A 107 -16.13 0.24 14.75
N GLN A 108 -17.37 0.38 14.30
CA GLN A 108 -17.75 0.19 12.90
C GLN A 108 -18.64 1.35 12.45
N GLY A 109 -18.23 2.08 11.41
CA GLY A 109 -18.99 3.18 10.80
C GLY A 109 -20.24 2.66 10.12
N GLY A 110 -20.06 1.78 9.11
CA GLY A 110 -21.14 1.05 8.49
C GLY A 110 -21.36 1.41 7.03
N PHE A 111 -22.26 2.35 6.75
CA PHE A 111 -22.53 2.79 5.38
C PHE A 111 -22.71 4.30 5.37
N GLY A 112 -22.06 4.98 4.44
CA GLY A 112 -22.14 6.43 4.34
C GLY A 112 -20.86 7.07 4.87
N ASN A 113 -20.81 8.39 4.92
CA ASN A 113 -19.57 9.09 5.27
C ASN A 113 -19.52 9.31 6.77
N ASP A 114 -18.74 8.51 7.48
CA ASP A 114 -18.71 8.47 8.92
C ASP A 114 -17.57 9.31 9.50
N THR A 115 -17.74 9.75 10.74
CA THR A 115 -16.68 10.39 11.54
C THR A 115 -16.48 9.56 12.80
N ILE A 116 -15.31 8.93 12.93
CA ILE A 116 -15.01 8.02 14.02
C ILE A 116 -13.84 8.57 14.83
N HIS A 117 -14.03 8.68 16.13
CA HIS A 117 -12.99 8.99 17.11
C HIS A 117 -12.87 7.82 18.08
N ALA A 118 -11.79 7.05 18.00
CA ALA A 118 -11.63 5.87 18.84
C ALA A 118 -11.30 6.26 20.27
N GLY A 119 -10.28 7.10 20.45
CA GLY A 119 -10.03 7.82 21.70
C GLY A 119 -8.74 7.38 22.36
N ALA A 120 -8.79 6.73 23.52
CA ALA A 120 -7.61 6.29 24.24
C ALA A 120 -7.70 4.83 24.63
N GLY A 121 -6.74 4.02 24.21
CA GLY A 121 -6.71 2.57 24.33
C GLY A 121 -6.24 1.98 23.01
N ASN A 122 -6.19 0.65 22.93
CA ASN A 122 -5.81 0.00 21.67
C ASN A 122 -7.08 -0.37 20.92
N ASP A 123 -7.41 0.38 19.90
CA ASP A 123 -8.71 0.35 19.25
C ASP A 123 -8.68 -0.46 17.94
N TRP A 124 -9.83 -1.04 17.60
CA TRP A 124 -10.09 -1.60 16.28
C TRP A 124 -11.22 -0.82 15.62
N VAL A 125 -10.93 -0.20 14.48
CA VAL A 125 -11.88 0.65 13.76
C VAL A 125 -12.00 0.20 12.30
N GLN A 126 -13.24 0.09 11.86
CA GLN A 126 -13.59 -0.12 10.46
C GLN A 126 -14.53 1.01 10.01
N GLY A 127 -14.16 1.74 8.95
CA GLY A 127 -14.98 2.76 8.32
C GLY A 127 -16.27 2.15 7.77
N ASP A 128 -16.14 1.37 6.70
CA ASP A 128 -17.30 0.73 6.08
C ASP A 128 -17.53 -0.76 6.42
N GLY A 129 -18.77 -1.20 6.16
CA GLY A 129 -19.14 -2.62 6.08
C GLY A 129 -18.79 -3.28 4.74
N ASP A 130 -19.34 -4.47 4.48
CA ASP A 130 -19.07 -5.25 3.24
C ASP A 130 -19.32 -4.45 1.93
N PHE A 131 -18.23 -4.11 1.22
CA PHE A 131 -17.98 -3.87 -0.23
C PHE A 131 -19.11 -3.28 -1.13
N GLY A 132 -20.14 -2.67 -0.58
CA GLY A 132 -21.37 -2.35 -1.32
C GLY A 132 -21.80 -0.89 -1.31
N ALA A 133 -21.28 -0.10 -0.38
CA ALA A 133 -21.54 1.33 -0.31
C ALA A 133 -20.39 2.03 0.42
N ALA A 134 -19.33 2.24 -0.35
CA ALA A 134 -18.16 3.05 -0.02
C ALA A 134 -18.58 4.46 0.44
N GLY A 135 -18.25 4.78 1.69
CA GLY A 135 -18.29 6.06 2.34
C GLY A 135 -16.94 6.74 2.29
N ALA A 136 -16.91 8.07 2.33
CA ALA A 136 -15.65 8.78 2.56
C ALA A 136 -15.58 9.13 4.04
N ASP A 137 -14.81 8.36 4.80
CA ASP A 137 -14.79 8.35 6.26
C ASP A 137 -13.66 9.21 6.84
N GLU A 138 -13.89 9.78 8.02
CA GLU A 138 -12.88 10.47 8.83
C GLU A 138 -12.61 9.65 10.10
N ILE A 139 -11.48 8.93 10.15
CA ILE A 139 -11.14 8.01 11.25
C ILE A 139 -9.95 8.53 12.05
N ARG A 140 -10.09 8.65 13.37
CA ARG A 140 -8.98 8.96 14.30
C ARG A 140 -8.83 7.87 15.35
N GLY A 141 -7.66 7.24 15.42
CA GLY A 141 -7.29 6.27 16.45
C GLY A 141 -7.17 6.96 17.81
N GLY A 142 -6.18 7.83 17.95
CA GLY A 142 -6.04 8.68 19.13
C GLY A 142 -4.81 8.28 19.93
N ALA A 143 -4.95 7.63 21.08
CA ALA A 143 -3.81 7.25 21.90
C ALA A 143 -3.81 5.76 22.22
N GLY A 144 -2.81 5.03 21.75
CA GLY A 144 -2.66 3.60 21.96
C GLY A 144 -2.24 2.93 20.66
N HIS A 145 -2.27 1.61 20.61
CA HIS A 145 -1.86 0.86 19.42
C HIS A 145 -3.10 0.46 18.64
N ASP A 146 -3.44 1.26 17.63
CA ASP A 146 -4.71 1.18 16.94
C ASP A 146 -4.61 0.38 15.63
N SER A 147 -5.70 -0.25 15.25
CA SER A 147 -5.88 -0.92 13.96
C SER A 147 -7.05 -0.27 13.24
N LEU A 148 -6.75 0.56 12.25
CA LEU A 148 -7.71 1.43 11.57
C LEU A 148 -7.81 1.02 10.10
N ALA A 149 -9.03 0.82 9.60
CA ALA A 149 -9.27 0.50 8.20
C ALA A 149 -10.40 1.35 7.62
N GLY A 150 -10.13 2.12 6.56
CA GLY A 150 -11.13 2.90 5.82
C GLY A 150 -12.12 2.01 5.05
N GLN A 151 -11.56 1.01 4.35
CA GLN A 151 -12.21 0.02 3.47
C GLN A 151 -12.48 0.50 2.05
N GLY A 152 -13.48 1.34 1.82
CA GLY A 152 -13.83 1.69 0.46
C GLY A 152 -14.37 3.10 0.39
N GLY A 153 -13.94 3.86 -0.60
CA GLY A 153 -14.19 5.29 -0.67
C GLY A 153 -12.89 6.06 -0.46
N ASP A 154 -12.99 7.40 -0.49
CA ASP A 154 -11.81 8.25 -0.33
C ASP A 154 -11.72 8.66 1.15
N ASP A 155 -10.96 7.91 1.94
CA ASP A 155 -10.93 8.02 3.40
C ASP A 155 -9.80 8.93 3.91
N ILE A 156 -9.97 9.43 5.13
CA ILE A 156 -8.89 10.11 5.86
C ILE A 156 -8.71 9.45 7.22
N VAL A 157 -7.53 8.88 7.44
CA VAL A 157 -7.20 8.09 8.64
C VAL A 157 -6.01 8.69 9.36
N TRP A 158 -6.14 8.91 10.67
CA TRP A 158 -5.06 9.33 11.57
C TRP A 158 -4.85 8.28 12.66
N GLY A 159 -3.62 7.74 12.78
CA GLY A 159 -3.22 6.90 13.92
C GLY A 159 -3.09 7.71 15.20
N ASP A 160 -2.49 8.90 15.09
CA ASP A 160 -2.21 9.84 16.18
C ASP A 160 -1.04 9.41 17.09
N GLU A 161 -1.25 8.93 18.31
CA GLU A 161 -0.17 8.53 19.24
C GLU A 161 -0.15 7.02 19.44
N GLY A 162 0.95 6.35 19.04
CA GLY A 162 1.21 4.95 19.31
C GLY A 162 1.85 4.24 18.13
N ASP A 163 2.03 2.93 18.24
CA ASP A 163 2.48 2.12 17.10
C ASP A 163 1.21 1.56 16.43
N ASP A 164 0.80 2.17 15.33
CA ASP A 164 -0.51 1.96 14.70
C ASP A 164 -0.43 1.13 13.41
N THR A 165 -1.56 0.59 12.99
CA THR A 165 -1.75 -0.12 11.71
C THR A 165 -2.89 0.55 10.96
N LEU A 166 -2.59 1.20 9.83
CA LEU A 166 -3.54 1.94 9.01
C LEU A 166 -3.68 1.28 7.65
N LEU A 167 -4.93 1.04 7.24
CA LEU A 167 -5.31 0.53 5.93
C LEU A 167 -6.27 1.54 5.28
N GLY A 168 -5.93 2.04 4.10
CA GLY A 168 -6.83 2.84 3.26
C GLY A 168 -7.97 1.97 2.72
N GLY A 169 -7.69 1.21 1.67
CA GLY A 169 -8.63 0.27 1.08
C GLY A 169 -8.80 0.51 -0.41
N GLU A 170 -10.03 0.52 -0.90
CA GLU A 170 -10.34 0.93 -2.28
C GLU A 170 -10.66 2.43 -2.32
N GLY A 171 -9.96 3.23 -3.10
CA GLY A 171 -10.24 4.66 -3.25
C GLY A 171 -8.99 5.51 -3.04
N GLY A 172 -9.11 6.83 -3.20
CA GLY A 172 -7.97 7.73 -3.00
C GLY A 172 -7.89 8.18 -1.54
N ASP A 173 -7.12 7.46 -0.74
CA ASP A 173 -7.05 7.61 0.70
C ASP A 173 -5.97 8.59 1.16
N THR A 174 -6.11 9.10 2.37
CA THR A 174 -5.07 9.90 3.03
C THR A 174 -4.80 9.37 4.43
N LEU A 175 -3.61 8.78 4.62
CA LEU A 175 -3.19 8.13 5.85
C LEU A 175 -2.10 8.95 6.55
N PHE A 176 -2.27 9.18 7.85
CA PHE A 176 -1.28 9.82 8.71
C PHE A 176 -0.96 8.88 9.89
N GLY A 177 0.27 8.36 9.98
CA GLY A 177 0.67 7.46 11.07
C GLY A 177 0.64 8.20 12.40
N GLY A 178 1.47 9.24 12.53
CA GLY A 178 1.42 10.13 13.68
C GLY A 178 2.70 10.05 14.49
N ALA A 179 2.68 9.47 15.68
CA ALA A 179 3.84 9.37 16.55
C ALA A 179 3.97 7.96 17.13
N GLY A 180 5.07 7.29 16.84
CA GLY A 180 5.30 5.88 17.16
C GLY A 180 5.70 5.17 15.87
N ASN A 181 5.85 3.85 15.91
CA ASN A 181 6.30 3.07 14.74
C ASN A 181 5.10 2.48 14.04
N ASP A 182 4.70 3.10 12.95
CA ASP A 182 3.44 2.83 12.29
C ASP A 182 3.64 1.95 11.05
N TRP A 183 2.61 1.19 10.70
CA TRP A 183 2.51 0.52 9.41
C TRP A 183 1.30 1.09 8.66
N LEU A 184 1.53 1.64 7.48
CA LEU A 184 0.52 2.29 6.64
C LEU A 184 0.46 1.56 5.29
N SER A 185 -0.73 1.23 4.83
CA SER A 185 -0.94 0.72 3.47
C SER A 185 -2.14 1.38 2.80
N GLY A 186 -1.91 2.01 1.65
CA GLY A 186 -2.96 2.62 0.81
C GLY A 186 -3.90 1.56 0.22
N ASN A 187 -3.31 0.52 -0.37
CA ASN A 187 -3.97 -0.58 -1.09
C ASN A 187 -4.31 -0.24 -2.54
N ASP A 188 -5.57 0.05 -2.89
CA ASP A 188 -5.98 0.29 -4.28
C ASP A 188 -6.47 1.73 -4.42
N GLY A 189 -5.79 2.56 -5.21
CA GLY A 189 -6.19 3.94 -5.51
C GLY A 189 -5.00 4.89 -5.48
N ASP A 190 -5.23 6.16 -5.78
CA ASP A 190 -4.15 7.17 -5.75
C ASP A 190 -4.08 7.75 -4.33
N ASP A 191 -3.17 7.23 -3.51
CA ASP A 191 -3.15 7.44 -2.07
C ASP A 191 -2.13 8.49 -1.62
N VAL A 192 -2.34 9.05 -0.43
CA VAL A 192 -1.41 9.96 0.25
C VAL A 192 -1.03 9.40 1.62
N LEU A 193 0.20 8.92 1.76
CA LEU A 193 0.71 8.36 3.00
C LEU A 193 1.75 9.30 3.62
N VAL A 194 1.55 9.65 4.88
CA VAL A 194 2.48 10.48 5.67
C VAL A 194 2.83 9.74 6.94
N SER A 195 4.11 9.43 7.11
CA SER A 195 4.59 8.59 8.22
C SER A 195 4.28 9.23 9.58
N GLY A 196 4.78 10.43 9.82
CA GLY A 196 4.83 10.98 11.16
C GLY A 196 6.18 10.66 11.81
N GLY A 197 6.25 10.73 13.14
CA GLY A 197 7.50 10.54 13.88
C GLY A 197 7.68 9.13 14.37
N GLY A 198 8.74 8.45 13.95
CA GLY A 198 9.01 7.09 14.35
C GLY A 198 9.83 6.35 13.31
N GLY A 199 9.91 5.03 13.44
CA GLY A 199 10.44 4.16 12.40
C GLY A 199 9.30 3.45 11.71
N ASP A 200 8.80 4.04 10.62
CA ASP A 200 7.55 3.63 10.00
C ASP A 200 7.77 2.75 8.75
N ASP A 201 6.71 2.12 8.27
CA ASP A 201 6.70 1.30 7.06
C ASP A 201 5.44 1.65 6.24
N LEU A 202 5.65 2.28 5.08
CA LEU A 202 4.61 2.81 4.20
C LEU A 202 4.60 2.01 2.90
N ASP A 203 3.42 1.52 2.52
CA ASP A 203 3.16 0.81 1.26
C ASP A 203 2.03 1.51 0.50
N GLY A 204 2.33 2.14 -0.64
CA GLY A 204 1.32 2.81 -1.46
C GLY A 204 0.30 1.80 -1.98
N GLY A 205 0.78 0.79 -2.69
CA GLY A 205 -0.03 -0.33 -3.16
C GLY A 205 -0.20 -0.26 -4.67
N ARG A 206 -1.42 -0.05 -5.16
CA ARG A 206 -1.73 0.16 -6.58
C ARG A 206 -2.26 1.56 -6.77
N GLY A 207 -1.77 2.25 -7.78
CA GLY A 207 -2.20 3.60 -8.11
C GLY A 207 -1.01 4.53 -8.13
N ASP A 208 -1.24 5.80 -8.46
CA ASP A 208 -0.17 6.79 -8.48
C ASP A 208 -0.10 7.45 -7.09
N ASP A 209 0.79 6.96 -6.23
CA ASP A 209 0.80 7.28 -4.81
C ASP A 209 1.76 8.42 -4.44
N LEU A 210 1.47 9.06 -3.30
CA LEU A 210 2.36 10.04 -2.67
C LEU A 210 2.75 9.59 -1.26
N LEU A 211 4.00 9.17 -1.12
CA LEU A 211 4.55 8.75 0.18
C LEU A 211 5.52 9.81 0.71
N THR A 212 5.33 10.22 1.96
CA THR A 212 6.21 11.18 2.63
C THR A 212 6.72 10.63 3.95
N GLY A 213 8.04 10.45 4.02
CA GLY A 213 8.75 10.14 5.25
C GLY A 213 9.01 11.39 6.09
N ASP A 214 9.81 11.24 7.13
CA ASP A 214 10.08 12.29 8.10
C ASP A 214 11.58 12.51 8.37
N ASP A 215 11.90 13.45 9.25
CA ASP A 215 13.29 13.74 9.61
C ASP A 215 13.68 13.13 10.99
N ASP A 216 12.93 12.14 11.49
CA ASP A 216 13.28 11.42 12.72
C ASP A 216 14.56 10.59 12.49
N PRO A 217 15.38 10.37 13.53
CA PRO A 217 16.54 9.48 13.41
C PRO A 217 16.20 7.99 13.23
N GLN A 218 14.97 7.58 13.52
CA GLN A 218 14.48 6.25 13.18
C GLN A 218 14.21 6.16 11.68
N VAL A 219 14.36 4.97 11.12
CA VAL A 219 14.31 4.78 9.67
C VAL A 219 12.88 4.49 9.27
N THR A 220 12.37 5.28 8.33
CA THR A 220 11.12 4.97 7.63
C THR A 220 11.40 4.26 6.30
N TRP A 221 10.58 3.26 5.97
CA TRP A 221 10.58 2.57 4.68
C TRP A 221 9.39 3.06 3.85
N LEU A 222 9.67 3.45 2.61
CA LEU A 222 8.67 3.90 1.65
C LEU A 222 8.69 2.92 0.48
N HIS A 223 7.57 2.26 0.24
CA HIS A 223 7.32 1.35 -0.88
C HIS A 223 6.23 1.96 -1.75
N GLY A 224 6.56 2.37 -2.97
CA GLY A 224 5.59 2.92 -3.94
C GLY A 224 4.55 1.87 -4.31
N GLY A 225 4.95 0.91 -5.14
CA GLY A 225 4.13 -0.26 -5.44
C GLY A 225 3.93 -0.47 -6.93
N GLU A 226 2.69 -0.55 -7.38
CA GLU A 226 2.30 -0.54 -8.78
C GLU A 226 1.76 0.85 -9.14
N GLY A 227 2.39 1.55 -10.08
CA GLY A 227 1.93 2.88 -10.53
C GLY A 227 3.07 3.87 -10.60
N ASP A 228 2.78 5.09 -11.05
CA ASP A 228 3.80 6.14 -11.14
C ASP A 228 3.83 6.93 -9.82
N ASP A 229 4.73 6.55 -8.91
CA ASP A 229 4.68 7.05 -7.53
C ASP A 229 5.58 8.27 -7.30
N THR A 230 5.22 9.09 -6.32
CA THR A 230 6.08 10.16 -5.80
C THR A 230 6.52 9.84 -4.37
N LEU A 231 7.81 9.52 -4.20
CA LEU A 231 8.37 9.20 -2.90
C LEU A 231 9.22 10.36 -2.39
N MET A 232 8.86 10.89 -1.21
CA MET A 232 9.59 11.96 -0.51
C MET A 232 10.26 11.41 0.75
N PRO A 233 11.38 10.65 0.64
CA PRO A 233 12.10 10.17 1.80
C PRO A 233 12.76 11.32 2.54
N GLY A 234 12.75 11.25 3.88
CA GLY A 234 13.43 12.19 4.73
C GLY A 234 14.83 11.73 5.12
N SER A 235 15.24 12.01 6.35
CA SER A 235 16.64 11.90 6.76
C SER A 235 17.03 10.48 7.17
N GLY A 236 17.55 9.70 6.22
CA GLY A 236 18.06 8.35 6.50
C GLY A 236 17.09 7.23 6.14
N ASP A 237 15.92 7.60 5.64
CA ASP A 237 14.88 6.73 5.12
C ASP A 237 15.32 5.91 3.91
N PHE A 238 14.58 4.84 3.66
CA PHE A 238 14.70 3.99 2.49
C PHE A 238 13.48 4.17 1.61
N ALA A 239 13.70 4.28 0.30
CA ALA A 239 12.66 4.39 -0.71
C ALA A 239 12.86 3.34 -1.82
N GLU A 240 11.79 2.64 -2.13
CA GLU A 240 11.64 1.65 -3.20
C GLU A 240 10.42 2.04 -4.02
N GLY A 241 10.60 2.33 -5.32
CA GLY A 241 9.50 2.72 -6.20
C GLY A 241 8.70 1.51 -6.71
N ASN A 242 9.41 0.41 -6.99
CA ASN A 242 8.92 -0.83 -7.57
C ASN A 242 8.51 -0.74 -9.06
N GLN A 243 7.23 -0.85 -9.38
CA GLN A 243 6.74 -0.94 -10.76
C GLN A 243 6.12 0.38 -11.17
N GLY A 244 6.65 1.00 -12.23
CA GLY A 244 6.12 2.24 -12.79
C GLY A 244 7.25 3.25 -12.96
N ALA A 245 6.89 4.49 -13.30
CA ALA A 245 7.84 5.57 -13.48
C ALA A 245 7.86 6.48 -12.25
N ASP A 246 8.82 6.22 -11.36
CA ASP A 246 8.79 6.79 -10.02
C ASP A 246 9.62 8.07 -9.87
N ASP A 247 9.09 9.02 -9.12
CA ASP A 247 9.71 10.29 -8.76
C ASP A 247 10.25 10.27 -7.32
N PHE A 248 11.58 10.16 -7.18
CA PHE A 248 12.24 10.25 -5.87
C PHE A 248 12.61 11.70 -5.53
N VAL A 249 11.82 12.32 -4.66
CA VAL A 249 11.97 13.72 -4.25
C VAL A 249 12.91 13.85 -3.05
N VAL A 250 14.18 14.14 -3.34
CA VAL A 250 15.23 14.27 -2.32
C VAL A 250 15.40 15.73 -1.88
N ARG A 251 15.26 15.97 -0.57
CA ARG A 251 15.44 17.29 0.03
C ARG A 251 16.90 17.52 0.44
N HIS A 252 17.42 18.71 0.17
CA HIS A 252 18.76 19.08 0.63
C HIS A 252 18.77 19.42 2.13
N GLY A 253 19.76 18.88 2.86
CA GLY A 253 20.08 19.29 4.23
C GLY A 253 19.80 18.24 5.30
N SER A 254 19.38 17.04 4.88
CA SER A 254 19.23 15.88 5.76
C SER A 254 20.55 15.56 6.48
N THR A 255 20.45 15.16 7.75
CA THR A 255 21.63 14.80 8.56
C THR A 255 22.21 13.46 8.13
N ASP A 256 21.32 12.54 7.76
CA ASP A 256 21.63 11.26 7.15
C ASP A 256 21.03 11.22 5.75
N LEU A 257 21.73 10.56 4.83
CA LEU A 257 21.32 10.52 3.43
C LEU A 257 20.17 9.52 3.25
N PRO A 258 19.07 9.89 2.59
CA PRO A 258 18.10 8.90 2.15
C PRO A 258 18.74 7.89 1.20
N VAL A 259 18.18 6.69 1.19
CA VAL A 259 18.61 5.57 0.36
C VAL A 259 17.52 5.23 -0.64
N ILE A 260 17.87 5.27 -1.93
CA ILE A 260 17.01 4.78 -3.00
C ILE A 260 17.48 3.39 -3.38
N ALA A 261 16.63 2.38 -3.29
CA ALA A 261 17.07 0.99 -3.32
C ALA A 261 16.98 0.31 -4.70
N ASP A 262 16.01 0.67 -5.52
CA ASP A 262 15.62 -0.10 -6.73
C ASP A 262 15.54 0.70 -8.04
N PHE A 263 15.80 2.01 -8.03
CA PHE A 263 15.81 2.91 -9.19
C PHE A 263 16.12 2.25 -10.56
N ASP A 264 15.23 2.40 -11.55
CA ASP A 264 15.46 2.11 -12.98
C ASP A 264 15.59 3.40 -13.80
N GLY A 265 16.79 3.68 -14.31
CA GLY A 265 17.04 4.87 -15.13
C GLY A 265 16.38 4.88 -16.52
N ARG A 266 15.53 3.89 -16.86
CA ARG A 266 14.65 3.95 -18.04
C ARG A 266 13.38 4.73 -17.79
N GLU A 267 12.87 4.67 -16.57
CA GLU A 267 11.52 5.10 -16.18
C GLU A 267 11.62 6.18 -15.09
N ASP A 268 12.40 5.92 -14.05
CA ASP A 268 12.44 6.73 -12.82
C ASP A 268 13.24 8.04 -12.95
N GLN A 269 12.91 8.97 -12.05
CA GLN A 269 13.61 10.24 -11.91
C GLN A 269 13.97 10.54 -10.45
N ILE A 270 15.04 11.32 -10.29
CA ILE A 270 15.38 11.91 -9.00
C ILE A 270 15.13 13.41 -9.07
N ILE A 271 14.25 13.91 -8.19
CA ILE A 271 13.92 15.32 -8.09
C ILE A 271 14.64 15.93 -6.89
N LEU A 272 15.57 16.84 -7.15
CA LEU A 272 16.33 17.52 -6.12
C LEU A 272 15.69 18.84 -5.73
N HIS A 273 15.15 18.89 -4.50
CA HIS A 273 14.63 20.10 -3.89
C HIS A 273 15.75 20.89 -3.22
N LEU A 274 16.26 21.89 -3.97
CA LEU A 274 17.40 22.72 -3.54
C LEU A 274 16.96 24.14 -3.18
N PRO A 275 17.56 24.76 -2.13
CA PRO A 275 17.36 26.17 -1.85
C PRO A 275 17.88 27.03 -3.00
N GLU A 276 17.26 28.20 -3.25
CA GLU A 276 17.59 29.07 -4.41
C GLU A 276 19.09 29.40 -4.50
N SER A 277 19.74 29.60 -3.35
CA SER A 277 21.17 29.91 -3.27
C SER A 277 22.06 28.79 -3.79
N LEU A 278 21.66 27.52 -3.63
CA LEU A 278 22.40 26.36 -4.08
C LEU A 278 22.03 25.99 -5.53
N ALA A 279 20.75 26.08 -5.88
CA ALA A 279 20.25 25.63 -7.18
C ALA A 279 20.82 26.41 -8.38
N ARG A 280 21.21 27.67 -8.20
CA ARG A 280 21.73 28.54 -9.29
C ARG A 280 23.05 28.04 -9.89
N ASP A 281 23.92 27.49 -9.05
CA ASP A 281 25.27 27.04 -9.42
C ASP A 281 25.46 25.55 -9.14
N ALA A 282 24.36 24.79 -8.99
CA ALA A 282 24.38 23.38 -8.67
C ALA A 282 25.11 22.58 -9.75
N ARG A 283 26.10 21.80 -9.32
CA ARG A 283 26.75 20.75 -10.11
C ARG A 283 26.39 19.42 -9.50
N VAL A 284 25.70 18.58 -10.26
CA VAL A 284 25.38 17.22 -9.87
C VAL A 284 26.48 16.30 -10.37
N ASP A 285 27.08 15.55 -9.46
CA ASP A 285 28.09 14.55 -9.76
C ASP A 285 27.67 13.21 -9.14
N LEU A 286 27.84 12.13 -9.89
CA LEU A 286 27.58 10.75 -9.47
C LEU A 286 28.92 10.06 -9.21
N THR A 287 29.07 9.46 -8.03
CA THR A 287 30.25 8.64 -7.69
C THR A 287 29.80 7.23 -7.37
N GLU A 288 30.24 6.27 -8.17
CA GLU A 288 29.99 4.85 -7.93
C GLU A 288 31.11 4.26 -7.06
N ASP A 289 30.72 3.65 -5.94
CA ASP A 289 31.62 2.93 -5.06
C ASP A 289 31.88 1.51 -5.57
N PRO A 290 32.98 0.85 -5.14
CA PRO A 290 33.33 -0.49 -5.61
C PRO A 290 32.30 -1.59 -5.33
N ASP A 291 31.35 -1.34 -4.42
CA ASP A 291 30.26 -2.25 -4.10
C ASP A 291 29.00 -2.04 -4.97
N GLY A 292 29.03 -1.07 -5.89
CA GLY A 292 27.92 -0.75 -6.81
C GLY A 292 26.98 0.34 -6.29
N THR A 293 27.20 0.82 -5.06
CA THR A 293 26.46 1.95 -4.50
C THR A 293 26.78 3.22 -5.27
N VAL A 294 25.78 4.03 -5.59
CA VAL A 294 25.97 5.35 -6.22
C VAL A 294 25.68 6.45 -5.21
N LEU A 295 26.63 7.38 -5.08
CA LEU A 295 26.48 8.58 -4.29
C LEU A 295 26.13 9.76 -5.20
N VAL A 296 24.97 10.36 -4.97
CA VAL A 296 24.56 11.59 -5.63
C VAL A 296 25.07 12.76 -4.82
N THR A 297 25.80 13.68 -5.47
CA THR A 297 26.35 14.87 -4.81
C THR A 297 25.96 16.14 -5.55
N VAL A 298 25.73 17.22 -4.80
CA VAL A 298 25.54 18.58 -5.32
C VAL A 298 26.68 19.45 -4.83
N ASN A 299 27.48 19.99 -5.76
CA ASN A 299 28.67 20.78 -5.46
C ASN A 299 29.66 20.06 -4.52
N GLY A 300 29.73 18.72 -4.63
CA GLY A 300 30.57 17.85 -3.82
C GLY A 300 30.02 17.53 -2.42
N ALA A 301 28.83 18.02 -2.05
CA ALA A 301 28.12 17.60 -0.85
C ALA A 301 27.16 16.45 -1.19
N PRO A 302 27.18 15.33 -0.44
CA PRO A 302 26.27 14.22 -0.69
C PRO A 302 24.83 14.60 -0.32
N ILE A 303 23.87 14.08 -1.08
CA ILE A 303 22.45 14.35 -0.90
C ILE A 303 21.56 13.10 -0.91
N ALA A 304 21.96 12.04 -1.61
CA ALA A 304 21.29 10.75 -1.60
C ALA A 304 22.30 9.64 -1.86
N ARG A 305 21.98 8.43 -1.39
CA ARG A 305 22.69 7.21 -1.69
C ARG A 305 21.76 6.28 -2.46
N MET A 306 22.31 5.51 -3.39
CA MET A 306 21.56 4.48 -4.11
C MET A 306 22.24 3.13 -3.94
N LEU A 307 21.48 2.08 -3.61
CA LEU A 307 22.06 0.74 -3.41
C LEU A 307 22.55 0.11 -4.71
N HIS A 308 21.87 0.40 -5.81
CA HIS A 308 22.33 0.07 -7.15
C HIS A 308 22.19 1.30 -8.04
N GLY A 309 23.15 1.49 -8.94
CA GLY A 309 23.11 2.65 -9.83
C GLY A 309 21.95 2.67 -10.80
N GLY A 310 21.22 1.56 -11.04
CA GLY A 310 20.00 1.55 -11.83
C GLY A 310 20.13 1.93 -13.31
N GLY A 311 21.33 2.26 -13.78
CA GLY A 311 21.52 2.98 -15.04
C GLY A 311 21.39 4.51 -14.93
N LEU A 312 21.21 5.05 -13.72
CA LEU A 312 21.12 6.48 -13.42
C LEU A 312 22.20 7.27 -14.16
N ALA A 313 21.73 8.23 -14.93
CA ALA A 313 22.54 9.29 -15.50
C ALA A 313 22.16 10.63 -14.87
N VAL A 314 23.07 11.61 -14.97
CA VAL A 314 22.79 13.00 -14.56
C VAL A 314 21.58 13.59 -15.33
N ALA A 315 21.21 13.01 -16.47
CA ALA A 315 20.05 13.43 -17.25
C ALA A 315 18.70 13.10 -16.60
N ASP A 316 18.69 12.12 -15.68
CA ASP A 316 17.49 11.63 -14.99
C ASP A 316 17.30 12.37 -13.64
N ILE A 317 18.12 13.40 -13.40
CA ILE A 317 18.07 14.25 -12.21
C ILE A 317 17.51 15.61 -12.57
N VAL A 318 16.36 15.94 -11.99
CA VAL A 318 15.69 17.23 -12.14
C VAL A 318 15.99 18.10 -10.93
N ILE A 319 16.39 19.36 -11.14
CA ILE A 319 16.60 20.32 -10.06
C ILE A 319 15.42 21.28 -9.98
N VAL A 320 14.67 21.21 -8.89
CA VAL A 320 13.58 22.14 -8.58
C VAL A 320 14.07 23.18 -7.58
N ARG A 321 13.72 24.45 -7.84
CA ARG A 321 14.14 25.58 -7.02
C ARG A 321 13.02 25.96 -6.06
N LEU A 322 13.30 25.88 -4.77
CA LEU A 322 12.36 26.35 -3.77
C LEU A 322 12.38 27.89 -3.68
N PRO A 323 11.22 28.57 -3.72
CA PRO A 323 11.15 30.01 -3.47
C PRO A 323 11.60 30.30 -2.02
N GLY A 324 12.52 31.25 -1.87
CA GLY A 324 13.08 31.66 -0.58
C GLY A 324 12.21 32.63 0.23
#